data_AF-A0A949CPT0-F1
#
_entry.id   AF-A0A949CPT0-F1
#
_cell.length_a   1.000
_cell.length_b   1.000
_cell.length_c   1.000
_cell.angle_alpha   90.00
_cell.angle_beta   90.00
_cell.angle_gamma   90.00
#
_symmetry.space_group_name_H-M   'P 1'
#
loop_
_entity.id
_entity.type
_entity.pdbx_description
1 polymer ?
#
loop_
_entity_poly.entity_id
_entity_poly.type
_entity_poly.pdbx_seq_one_letter_code
_entity_poly.pdbx_strand_id
1 'polypeptide(L)' 'MKFARLGAIGKEKPVVMVSETEAVFVDHLISDWNRAEFEAGALAKVAAAKLDALPRVKVADYRIGS' A
#
# COMPACT_ATOMS: atom_id res chain seq x y z
N MET A 1 2.65 3.19 10.82
CA MET A 1 2.39 2.83 9.40
C MET A 1 0.90 2.62 9.23
N LYS A 2 0.29 3.26 8.24
CA LYS A 2 -1.14 3.11 7.94
C LYS A 2 -1.25 2.45 6.58
N PHE A 3 -2.01 1.36 6.49
CA PHE A 3 -2.17 0.58 5.26
C PHE A 3 -3.52 0.90 4.65
N ALA A 4 -3.56 1.03 3.33
CA ALA A 4 -4.79 1.30 2.61
C ALA A 4 -4.75 0.60 1.26
N ARG A 5 -5.84 0.69 0.51
CA ARG A 5 -5.88 0.32 -0.90
C ARG A 5 -6.23 1.56 -1.72
N LEU A 6 -5.52 1.79 -2.81
CA LEU A 6 -5.78 2.90 -3.73
C LEU A 6 -5.95 2.37 -5.15
N GLY A 7 -6.94 2.89 -5.86
CA GLY A 7 -7.15 2.55 -7.26
C GLY A 7 -8.59 2.76 -7.72
N ALA A 8 -8.87 2.32 -8.94
CA ALA A 8 -10.24 2.27 -9.46
C ALA A 8 -11.01 1.11 -8.79
N ILE A 9 -12.34 1.22 -8.75
CA ILE A 9 -13.22 0.16 -8.22
C ILE A 9 -12.90 -1.17 -8.93
N GLY A 10 -12.57 -2.20 -8.15
CA GLY A 10 -12.20 -3.53 -8.66
C GLY A 10 -10.75 -3.66 -9.17
N LYS A 11 -9.96 -2.59 -9.11
CA LYS A 11 -8.51 -2.56 -9.40
C LYS A 11 -7.73 -1.80 -8.34
N GLU A 12 -8.17 -1.92 -7.09
CA GLU A 12 -7.49 -1.33 -5.96
C GLU A 12 -6.18 -2.07 -5.71
N LYS A 13 -5.12 -1.32 -5.44
CA LYS A 13 -3.80 -1.87 -5.16
C LYS A 13 -3.43 -1.59 -3.71
N PRO A 14 -2.68 -2.50 -3.06
CA PRO A 14 -2.22 -2.28 -1.70
C PRO A 14 -1.22 -1.13 -1.66
N VAL A 15 -1.43 -0.22 -0.71
CA VAL A 15 -0.55 0.91 -0.45
C VAL A 15 -0.20 1.04 1.02
N VAL A 16 0.92 1.71 1.29
CA VAL A 16 1.31 2.20 2.61
C VAL A 16 1.21 3.71 2.60
N MET A 17 0.37 4.28 3.46
CA MET A 17 0.31 5.71 3.66
C MET A 17 1.52 6.17 4.45
N VAL A 18 2.31 7.04 3.83
CA VAL A 18 3.46 7.73 4.43
C VAL A 18 3.05 9.05 5.05
N SER A 19 1.94 9.63 4.60
CA SER A 19 1.31 10.84 5.15
C SER A 19 -0.20 10.82 4.88
N GLU A 20 -0.94 11.83 5.34
CA GLU A 20 -2.40 11.91 5.12
C GLU A 20 -2.78 12.09 3.65
N THR A 21 -1.87 12.66 2.85
CA THR A 21 -2.09 12.95 1.44
C THR A 21 -1.18 12.15 0.50
N GLU A 22 -0.28 11.32 1.05
CA GLU A 22 0.73 10.58 0.28
C GLU A 22 0.77 9.11 0.68
N ALA A 23 0.86 8.25 -0.32
CA ALA A 23 0.96 6.81 -0.17
C ALA A 23 1.98 6.21 -1.14
N VAL A 24 2.40 4.98 -0.86
CA VAL A 24 3.38 4.23 -1.64
C VAL A 24 2.76 2.90 -2.04
N PHE A 25 2.78 2.58 -3.34
CA PHE A 25 2.30 1.29 -3.83
C PHE A 25 3.26 0.17 -3.43
N VAL A 26 2.69 -0.88 -2.84
CA VAL A 26 3.42 -2.08 -2.41
C VAL A 26 2.95 -3.33 -3.14
N ASP A 27 2.25 -3.18 -4.27
CA ASP A 27 1.75 -4.31 -5.07
C ASP A 27 2.87 -5.22 -5.62
N HIS A 28 4.09 -4.68 -5.72
CA HIS A 28 5.29 -5.45 -6.07
C HIS A 28 5.85 -6.29 -4.90
N LEU A 29 5.50 -5.96 -3.65
CA LEU A 29 5.95 -6.70 -2.45
C LEU A 29 4.92 -7.74 -2.02
N ILE A 30 3.66 -7.35 -2.07
CA ILE A 30 2.50 -8.13 -1.62
C ILE A 30 1.39 -7.99 -2.65
N SER A 31 0.61 -9.06 -2.82
CA SER A 31 -0.52 -8.99 -3.76
C SER A 31 -1.63 -8.08 -3.25
N ASP A 32 -1.92 -8.16 -1.94
CA ASP A 32 -2.93 -7.35 -1.28
C ASP A 32 -2.78 -7.38 0.26
N TRP A 33 -3.41 -6.45 0.97
CA TRP A 33 -3.53 -6.51 2.42
C TRP A 33 -4.59 -7.54 2.86
N ASN A 34 -4.26 -8.83 2.73
CA ASN A 34 -5.12 -9.96 3.12
C ASN A 34 -4.48 -10.80 4.23
N ARG A 35 -5.29 -11.63 4.91
CA ARG A 35 -4.80 -12.47 6.02
C ARG A 35 -3.60 -13.36 5.62
N ALA A 36 -3.64 -13.98 4.45
CA ALA A 36 -2.58 -14.89 4.00
C ALA A 36 -1.23 -14.15 3.85
N GLU A 37 -1.24 -12.95 3.28
CA GLU A 37 -0.05 -12.11 3.14
C GLU A 37 0.45 -11.66 4.53
N PHE A 38 -0.45 -11.31 5.45
CA PHE A 38 -0.08 -11.00 6.84
C PHE A 38 0.57 -12.19 7.54
N GLU A 39 0.02 -13.41 7.39
CA GLU A 39 0.59 -14.65 7.94
C GLU A 39 1.94 -14.99 7.29
N ALA A 40 2.12 -14.68 6.00
CA ALA A 40 3.39 -14.80 5.29
C ALA A 40 4.43 -13.73 5.68
N GLY A 41 4.09 -12.80 6.57
CA GLY A 41 5.01 -11.76 7.03
C GLY A 41 5.06 -10.51 6.15
N ALA A 42 3.99 -10.20 5.41
CA ALA A 42 3.84 -8.99 4.59
C ALA A 42 4.28 -7.71 5.33
N LEU A 43 3.87 -7.57 6.60
CA LEU A 43 4.18 -6.39 7.39
C LEU A 43 5.69 -6.23 7.60
N ALA A 44 6.39 -7.32 7.89
CA ALA A 44 7.85 -7.33 8.04
C ALA A 44 8.55 -7.07 6.70
N LYS A 45 8.04 -7.65 5.61
CA LYS A 45 8.57 -7.45 4.25
C LYS A 45 8.46 -6.00 3.79
N VAL A 46 7.29 -5.40 4.02
CA VAL A 46 7.00 -4.00 3.67
C VAL A 46 7.74 -3.03 4.61
N ALA A 47 7.88 -3.35 5.89
CA ALA A 47 8.64 -2.54 6.84
C ALA A 47 10.16 -2.61 6.60
N ALA A 48 10.67 -3.78 6.17
CA ALA A 48 12.06 -3.96 5.77
C ALA A 48 12.35 -3.36 4.40
N ALA A 49 11.32 -3.19 3.55
CA ALA A 49 11.46 -2.49 2.28
C ALA A 49 11.69 -1.00 2.51
N LYS A 50 12.59 -0.41 1.72
CA LYS A 50 12.80 1.04 1.72
C LYS A 50 11.65 1.74 1.01
N LEU A 51 10.58 1.99 1.75
CA LEU A 51 9.42 2.75 1.26
C LEU A 51 9.78 4.17 0.82
N ASP A 52 10.80 4.78 1.43
CA ASP A 52 11.32 6.09 1.03
C ASP A 52 11.98 6.11 -0.36
N ALA A 53 12.46 4.95 -0.82
CA ALA A 53 13.05 4.82 -2.15
C ALA A 53 12.00 4.55 -3.24
N LEU A 54 10.74 4.34 -2.86
CA LEU A 54 9.67 4.05 -3.78
C LEU A 54 8.93 5.33 -4.21
N PRO A 55 8.33 5.34 -5.40
CA PRO A 55 7.54 6.47 -5.88
C PRO A 55 6.34 6.70 -4.97
N ARG A 56 6.32 7.86 -4.32
CA ARG A 56 5.17 8.34 -3.56
C ARG A 56 4.12 8.88 -4.51
N VAL A 57 2.88 8.51 -4.26
CA VAL A 57 1.71 8.95 -5.00
C VAL A 57 0.80 9.76 -4.10
N LYS A 58 0.14 10.76 -4.67
CA LYS A 58 -0.83 11.55 -3.93
C LYS A 58 -2.11 10.74 -3.78
N VAL A 59 -2.54 10.54 -2.55
CA VAL A 59 -3.80 9.87 -2.22
C VAL A 59 -4.97 10.58 -2.93
N ALA A 60 -4.93 11.91 -3.06
CA ALA A 60 -5.95 12.68 -3.76
C ALA A 60 -6.09 12.37 -5.27
N ASP A 61 -5.06 11.82 -5.90
CA ASP A 61 -5.08 11.42 -7.31
C ASP A 61 -5.82 10.08 -7.51
N TYR A 62 -5.97 9.31 -6.43
CA TYR A 62 -6.60 8.00 -6.42
C TYR A 62 -7.87 8.03 -5.57
N ARG A 63 -8.88 7.26 -5.98
CA ARG A 63 -10.05 7.06 -5.12
C ARG A 63 -9.62 6.13 -3.98
N ILE A 64 -9.86 6.54 -2.73
CA ILE A 64 -9.87 5.62 -1.59
C ILE A 64 -11.18 4.86 -1.69
N GLY A 65 -11.12 3.55 -1.95
CA GLY A 65 -12.29 2.69 -1.80
C GLY A 65 -12.76 2.77 -0.35
N SER A 66 -13.99 3.26 -0.15
CA SER A 66 -14.63 3.31 1.16
C SER A 66 -15.19 1.96 1.55
#